data_AF-A0A950V6P9-F1
#
_entry.id   AF-A0A950V6P9-F1
#
_cell.length_a   1.000
_cell.length_b   1.000
_cell.length_c   1.000
_cell.angle_alpha   90.00
_cell.angle_beta   90.00
_cell.angle_gamma   90.00
#
_symmetry.space_group_name_H-M   'P 1'
#
loop_
_entity.id
_entity.type
_entity.pdbx_description
1 polymer ?
#
loop_
_entity_poly.entity_id
_entity_poly.type
_entity_poly.pdbx_seq_one_letter_code
_entity_poly.pdbx_strand_id
1 'polypeptide(L)'
;MSRLILIAALSGGLVSAQSPNVAGVWKADLQKSKIPGPPLKDYVEIIEQNGAKVTETSGSFGQRGEQRSVLKYSTDGKSTIGPYQGVPSRVTANWNGNTLVMKVETAGRPDVMTRSYKLSPDGQTLTITTEATRNGHRMQSTIVLQKQPDSAAEPLRTPEETAEKHFKNVKTATMKPLPASQFVDNMRYISWALNKECEFCHVKDKFDSDDKKEKRTARKMIDMTASINTENFKGKPEVRCYTCHEFHAKAQSRPRFEGEPEKKEDEHERPNEHTRPVSDGAQSTGKSGWAFSVSWHTRRN
;
A
#
# COMPACT_ATOMS: atom_id res chain seq x y z
N MET A 1 68.15 -38.62 -9.83
CA MET A 1 67.18 -38.22 -10.88
C MET A 1 65.80 -38.12 -10.24
N SER A 2 65.47 -37.00 -9.59
CA SER A 2 64.14 -36.78 -9.00
C SER A 2 63.30 -35.96 -9.97
N ARG A 3 62.20 -36.54 -10.45
CA ARG A 3 61.19 -35.86 -11.27
C ARG A 3 60.29 -35.02 -10.35
N LEU A 4 60.36 -33.71 -10.46
CA LEU A 4 59.33 -32.81 -9.93
C LEU A 4 58.09 -32.88 -10.84
N ILE A 5 56.95 -33.25 -10.26
CA ILE A 5 55.63 -33.15 -10.89
C ILE A 5 55.08 -31.76 -10.54
N LEU A 6 54.96 -30.89 -11.55
CA LEU A 6 54.20 -29.64 -11.43
C LEU A 6 52.71 -29.96 -11.44
N ILE A 7 52.02 -29.72 -10.33
CA ILE A 7 50.55 -29.73 -10.27
C ILE A 7 50.10 -28.32 -10.67
N ALA A 8 49.52 -28.18 -11.86
CA ALA A 8 48.86 -26.95 -12.29
C ALA A 8 47.52 -26.83 -11.55
N ALA A 9 47.46 -25.92 -10.57
CA ALA A 9 46.21 -25.53 -9.94
C ALA A 9 45.39 -24.68 -10.93
N LEU A 10 44.36 -25.29 -11.53
CA LEU A 10 43.29 -24.57 -12.21
C LEU A 10 42.47 -23.81 -11.16
N SER A 11 42.80 -22.54 -10.97
CA SER A 11 41.96 -21.58 -10.28
C SER A 11 40.72 -21.31 -11.16
N GLY A 12 39.69 -22.14 -10.96
CA GLY A 12 38.35 -21.86 -11.47
C GLY A 12 37.83 -20.56 -10.85
N GLY A 13 37.97 -19.46 -11.59
CA GLY A 13 37.28 -18.22 -11.27
C GLY A 13 35.79 -18.50 -11.23
N LEU A 14 35.17 -18.35 -10.05
CA LEU A 14 33.73 -18.20 -9.94
C LEU A 14 33.36 -16.94 -10.72
N VAL A 15 32.99 -17.11 -11.99
CA VAL A 15 32.23 -16.09 -12.71
C VAL A 15 30.91 -16.00 -11.96
N SER A 16 30.81 -15.00 -11.09
CA SER A 16 29.53 -14.58 -10.53
C SER A 16 28.65 -14.27 -11.73
N ALA A 17 27.68 -15.14 -12.03
CA ALA A 17 26.72 -14.89 -13.08
C ALA A 17 26.05 -13.55 -12.74
N GLN A 18 26.26 -12.56 -13.59
CA GLN A 18 25.62 -11.26 -13.42
C GLN A 18 24.12 -11.51 -13.37
N SER A 19 23.48 -11.13 -12.27
CA SER A 19 22.04 -11.35 -12.08
C SER A 19 21.29 -10.87 -13.32
N PRO A 20 20.29 -11.63 -13.82
CA PRO A 20 19.57 -11.22 -15.01
C PRO A 20 19.04 -9.78 -14.87
N ASN A 21 19.07 -9.05 -15.97
CA ASN A 21 18.66 -7.65 -16.02
C ASN A 21 17.31 -7.53 -16.71
N VAL A 22 16.29 -7.11 -15.96
CA VAL A 22 14.94 -6.86 -16.50
C VAL A 22 14.67 -5.37 -16.74
N ALA A 23 15.69 -4.51 -16.59
CA ALA A 23 15.55 -3.09 -16.82
C ALA A 23 15.13 -2.77 -18.26
N GLY A 24 14.29 -1.75 -18.38
CA GLY A 24 13.81 -1.25 -19.65
C GLY A 24 12.41 -0.65 -19.56
N VAL A 25 11.95 -0.16 -20.70
CA VAL A 25 10.57 0.22 -20.92
C VAL A 25 9.85 -0.96 -21.55
N TRP A 26 8.69 -1.28 -21.00
CA TRP A 26 7.90 -2.45 -21.32
C TRP A 26 6.46 -2.02 -21.59
N LYS A 27 5.85 -2.59 -22.62
CA LYS A 27 4.45 -2.34 -22.98
C LYS A 27 3.71 -3.66 -23.13
N ALA A 28 2.51 -3.76 -22.56
CA ALA A 28 1.75 -5.00 -22.61
C ALA A 28 1.21 -5.28 -24.01
N ASP A 29 1.38 -6.53 -24.45
CA ASP A 29 0.54 -7.14 -25.47
C ASP A 29 -0.77 -7.55 -24.78
N LEU A 30 -1.77 -6.65 -24.83
CA LEU A 30 -3.06 -6.85 -24.16
C LEU A 30 -3.85 -8.05 -24.72
N GLN A 31 -3.58 -8.47 -25.96
CA GLN A 31 -4.24 -9.63 -26.56
C GLN A 31 -3.68 -10.95 -25.99
N LYS A 32 -2.38 -11.00 -25.70
CA LYS A 32 -1.73 -12.15 -25.06
C LYS A 32 -1.82 -12.14 -23.54
N SER A 33 -2.18 -11.00 -22.96
CA SER A 33 -2.31 -10.84 -21.52
C SER A 33 -3.69 -11.29 -21.01
N LYS A 34 -3.72 -11.80 -19.77
CA LYS A 34 -4.92 -12.17 -19.03
C LYS A 34 -4.96 -11.37 -17.74
N ILE A 35 -5.64 -10.23 -17.78
CA ILE A 35 -5.73 -9.28 -16.67
C ILE A 35 -7.17 -9.28 -16.14
N PRO A 36 -7.41 -9.63 -14.86
CA PRO A 36 -8.75 -9.60 -14.29
C PRO A 36 -9.35 -8.20 -14.25
N GLY A 37 -10.67 -8.11 -14.47
CA GLY A 37 -11.44 -6.88 -14.40
C GLY A 37 -11.75 -6.28 -15.77
N PRO A 38 -12.17 -5.00 -15.80
CA PRO A 38 -12.50 -4.33 -17.06
C PRO A 38 -11.28 -4.27 -18.01
N PRO A 39 -11.51 -4.36 -19.33
CA PRO A 39 -10.43 -4.25 -20.31
C PRO A 39 -9.62 -2.96 -20.16
N LEU A 40 -8.30 -3.10 -20.27
CA LEU A 40 -7.38 -1.98 -20.38
C LEU A 40 -7.29 -1.51 -21.84
N LYS A 41 -7.03 -0.22 -22.01
CA LYS A 41 -6.64 0.41 -23.27
C LYS A 41 -5.12 0.36 -23.45
N ASP A 42 -4.37 0.52 -22.36
CA ASP A 42 -2.91 0.46 -22.38
C ASP A 42 -2.36 -0.02 -21.02
N TYR A 43 -1.15 -0.58 -21.04
CA TYR A 43 -0.34 -0.91 -19.86
C TYR A 43 1.14 -0.74 -20.20
N VAL A 44 1.81 0.11 -19.43
CA VAL A 44 3.23 0.44 -19.60
C VAL A 44 3.95 0.24 -18.27
N GLU A 45 5.20 -0.20 -18.33
CA GLU A 45 6.04 -0.42 -17.16
C GLU A 45 7.47 0.06 -17.45
N ILE A 46 8.05 0.80 -16.51
CA ILE A 46 9.46 1.18 -16.48
C ILE A 46 10.08 0.38 -15.34
N ILE A 47 11.09 -0.43 -15.67
CA ILE A 47 11.88 -1.13 -14.67
C ILE A 47 13.28 -0.52 -14.67
N GLU A 48 13.68 0.06 -13.54
CA GLU A 48 15.02 0.57 -13.29
C GLU A 48 15.74 -0.40 -12.35
N GLN A 49 16.91 -0.90 -12.75
CA GLN A 49 17.68 -1.86 -11.96
C GLN A 49 19.12 -1.38 -11.79
N ASN A 50 19.55 -1.18 -10.54
CA ASN A 50 20.93 -0.86 -10.19
C ASN A 50 21.46 -1.91 -9.21
N GLY A 51 22.20 -2.88 -9.76
CA GLY A 51 22.59 -4.09 -9.04
C GLY A 51 21.35 -4.89 -8.61
N ALA A 52 21.20 -5.10 -7.30
CA ALA A 52 20.03 -5.78 -6.73
C ALA A 52 18.83 -4.87 -6.50
N LYS A 53 19.00 -3.53 -6.49
CA LYS A 53 17.91 -2.59 -6.23
C LYS A 53 17.09 -2.38 -7.49
N VAL A 54 15.77 -2.55 -7.39
CA VAL A 54 14.83 -2.37 -8.48
C VAL A 54 13.75 -1.35 -8.10
N THR A 55 13.45 -0.44 -9.02
CA THR A 55 12.24 0.39 -9.00
C THR A 55 11.41 0.05 -10.21
N GLU A 56 10.20 -0.43 -9.97
CA GLU A 56 9.19 -0.72 -10.97
C GLU A 56 8.14 0.38 -10.92
N THR A 57 7.97 1.11 -12.02
CA THR A 57 6.87 2.08 -12.21
C THR A 57 5.94 1.52 -13.26
N SER A 58 4.73 1.12 -12.88
CA SER A 58 3.71 0.63 -13.80
C SER A 58 2.57 1.62 -13.93
N GLY A 59 1.92 1.65 -15.09
CA GLY A 59 0.68 2.35 -15.31
C GLY A 59 -0.28 1.55 -16.18
N SER A 60 -1.54 1.55 -15.78
CA SER A 60 -2.65 0.93 -16.48
C SER A 60 -3.67 1.99 -16.84
N PHE A 61 -4.17 1.93 -18.07
CA PHE A 61 -5.05 2.94 -18.65
C PHE A 61 -6.29 2.23 -19.15
N GLY A 62 -7.49 2.63 -18.70
CA GLY A 62 -8.70 1.93 -19.10
C GLY A 62 -9.99 2.61 -18.67
N GLN A 63 -11.06 1.84 -18.57
CA GLN A 63 -12.36 2.34 -18.13
C GLN A 63 -12.33 2.95 -16.72
N ARG A 64 -11.46 2.43 -15.85
CA ARG A 64 -11.27 2.94 -14.48
C ARG A 64 -10.38 4.19 -14.41
N GLY A 65 -10.06 4.79 -15.56
CA GLY A 65 -9.11 5.88 -15.67
C GLY A 65 -7.68 5.37 -15.72
N GLU A 66 -6.76 6.27 -15.40
CA GLU A 66 -5.35 5.99 -15.25
C GLU A 66 -5.03 5.54 -13.82
N GLN A 67 -4.21 4.51 -13.70
CA GLN A 67 -3.73 3.98 -12.42
C GLN A 67 -2.25 3.67 -12.54
N ARG A 68 -1.43 4.39 -11.78
CA ARG A 68 0.01 4.21 -11.65
C ARG A 68 0.37 3.62 -10.31
N SER A 69 1.50 2.91 -10.28
CA SER A 69 2.05 2.32 -9.07
C SER A 69 3.58 2.34 -9.15
N VAL A 70 4.21 2.60 -8.01
CA VAL A 70 5.66 2.48 -7.84
C VAL A 70 5.93 1.38 -6.82
N LEU A 71 6.72 0.39 -7.21
CA LEU A 71 7.16 -0.70 -6.36
C LEU A 71 8.69 -0.71 -6.28
N LYS A 72 9.23 -0.65 -5.07
CA LYS A 72 10.67 -0.69 -4.82
C LYS A 72 11.00 -1.96 -4.07
N TYR A 73 12.00 -2.69 -4.54
CA TYR A 73 12.41 -3.96 -3.94
C TYR A 73 13.88 -4.30 -4.22
N SER A 74 14.36 -5.36 -3.57
CA SER A 74 15.68 -5.94 -3.81
C SER A 74 15.55 -7.35 -4.39
N THR A 75 16.45 -7.73 -5.30
CA THR A 75 16.49 -9.07 -5.91
C THR A 75 17.50 -10.01 -5.26
N ASP A 76 18.14 -9.60 -4.15
CA ASP A 76 19.13 -10.38 -3.39
C ASP A 76 18.52 -11.23 -2.27
N GLY A 77 17.19 -11.35 -2.26
CA GLY A 77 16.44 -12.09 -1.25
C GLY A 77 16.23 -11.39 0.06
N LYS A 78 16.79 -10.18 0.24
CA LYS A 78 16.49 -9.37 1.40
C LYS A 78 15.10 -8.76 1.26
N SER A 79 14.33 -8.87 2.33
CA SER A 79 13.02 -8.24 2.40
C SER A 79 13.16 -6.72 2.43
N THR A 80 12.26 -6.05 1.73
CA THR A 80 12.06 -4.61 1.76
C THR A 80 10.67 -4.31 2.28
N ILE A 81 10.52 -3.26 3.09
CA ILE A 81 9.23 -2.82 3.61
C ILE A 81 8.89 -1.49 2.94
N GLY A 82 7.70 -1.42 2.35
CA GLY A 82 7.22 -0.23 1.66
C GLY A 82 5.76 -0.38 1.26
N PRO A 83 5.16 0.67 0.71
CA PRO A 83 3.81 0.56 0.17
C PRO A 83 3.79 -0.29 -1.10
N TYR A 84 2.85 -1.23 -1.17
CA TYR A 84 2.38 -1.81 -2.43
C TYR A 84 0.95 -1.33 -2.64
N GLN A 85 0.72 -0.50 -3.68
CA GLN A 85 -0.58 0.14 -3.94
C GLN A 85 -1.15 0.87 -2.69
N GLY A 86 -0.30 1.66 -2.03
CA GLY A 86 -0.64 2.44 -0.84
C GLY A 86 -0.69 1.66 0.48
N VAL A 87 -0.63 0.33 0.45
CA VAL A 87 -0.77 -0.52 1.64
C VAL A 87 0.61 -0.99 2.15
N PRO A 88 0.88 -0.96 3.47
CA PRO A 88 2.14 -1.46 4.01
C PRO A 88 2.37 -2.94 3.69
N SER A 89 3.43 -3.23 2.97
CA SER A 89 3.77 -4.58 2.53
C SER A 89 5.26 -4.87 2.72
N ARG A 90 5.54 -6.15 2.92
CA ARG A 90 6.89 -6.72 2.83
C ARG A 90 7.05 -7.37 1.47
N VAL A 91 8.13 -7.04 0.78
CA VAL A 91 8.47 -7.59 -0.53
C VAL A 91 9.80 -8.32 -0.44
N THR A 92 9.82 -9.57 -0.85
CA THR A 92 11.02 -10.41 -0.91
C THR A 92 11.16 -10.97 -2.32
N ALA A 93 12.25 -10.69 -3.02
CA ALA A 93 12.44 -11.18 -4.38
C ALA A 93 13.81 -11.85 -4.56
N ASN A 94 13.83 -12.94 -5.33
CA ASN A 94 15.01 -13.75 -5.60
C ASN A 94 15.00 -14.28 -7.03
N TRP A 95 16.18 -14.44 -7.60
CA TRP A 95 16.36 -15.11 -8.90
C TRP A 95 16.33 -16.64 -8.73
N ASN A 96 15.54 -17.31 -9.57
CA ASN A 96 15.57 -18.75 -9.79
C ASN A 96 15.88 -19.00 -11.28
N GLY A 97 17.16 -19.20 -11.59
CA GLY A 97 17.65 -19.15 -12.97
C GLY A 97 17.32 -17.79 -13.61
N ASN A 98 16.63 -17.80 -14.75
CA ASN A 98 16.22 -16.59 -15.48
C ASN A 98 14.84 -16.04 -15.06
N THR A 99 14.28 -16.53 -13.96
CA THR A 99 12.97 -16.09 -13.44
C THR A 99 13.16 -15.38 -12.12
N LEU A 100 12.74 -14.11 -12.02
CA LEU A 100 12.67 -13.41 -10.74
C LEU A 100 11.34 -13.78 -10.06
N VAL A 101 11.41 -14.34 -8.86
CA VAL A 101 10.25 -14.69 -8.05
C VAL A 101 10.17 -13.73 -6.87
N MET A 102 9.06 -13.03 -6.78
CA MET A 102 8.76 -12.05 -5.75
C MET A 102 7.58 -12.54 -4.90
N LYS A 103 7.72 -12.45 -3.59
CA LYS A 103 6.63 -12.60 -2.62
C LYS A 103 6.29 -11.23 -2.06
N VAL A 104 4.99 -10.94 -1.97
CA VAL A 104 4.44 -9.72 -1.38
C VAL A 104 3.50 -10.14 -0.26
N GLU A 105 3.84 -9.74 0.96
CA GLU A 105 3.08 -10.02 2.18
C GLU A 105 2.50 -8.70 2.69
N THR A 106 1.18 -8.65 2.86
CA THR A 106 0.51 -7.42 3.33
C THR A 106 0.40 -7.44 4.86
N ALA A 107 0.80 -6.35 5.52
CA ALA A 107 0.77 -6.28 6.98
C ALA A 107 -0.66 -6.52 7.52
N GLY A 108 -0.79 -7.36 8.55
CA GLY A 108 -2.08 -7.70 9.16
C GLY A 108 -3.01 -8.55 8.28
N ARG A 109 -2.52 -9.09 7.16
CA ARG A 109 -3.28 -9.99 6.27
C ARG A 109 -2.56 -11.33 6.14
N PRO A 110 -3.29 -12.46 6.16
CA PRO A 110 -2.69 -13.78 5.98
C PRO A 110 -2.33 -14.08 4.51
N ASP A 111 -2.95 -13.36 3.57
CA ASP A 111 -2.78 -13.61 2.14
C ASP A 111 -1.39 -13.19 1.65
N VAL A 112 -0.74 -14.11 0.94
CA VAL A 112 0.54 -13.89 0.26
C VAL A 112 0.31 -13.84 -1.24
N MET A 113 0.82 -12.80 -1.89
CA MET A 113 0.87 -12.71 -3.34
C MET A 113 2.26 -13.12 -3.84
N THR A 114 2.32 -13.93 -4.89
CA THR A 114 3.54 -14.26 -5.60
C THR A 114 3.49 -13.65 -7.00
N ARG A 115 4.56 -12.94 -7.40
CA ARG A 115 4.79 -12.48 -8.78
C ARG A 115 6.00 -13.20 -9.33
N SER A 116 5.92 -13.70 -10.56
CA SER A 116 7.04 -14.34 -11.27
C SER A 116 7.27 -13.64 -12.59
N TYR A 117 8.51 -13.20 -12.82
CA TYR A 117 8.95 -12.43 -13.96
C TYR A 117 9.88 -13.31 -14.78
N LYS A 118 9.43 -13.72 -15.95
CA LYS A 118 10.19 -14.57 -16.86
C LYS A 118 10.59 -13.77 -18.09
N LEU A 119 11.89 -13.55 -18.24
CA LEU A 119 12.46 -12.90 -19.41
C LEU A 119 12.74 -13.95 -20.50
N SER A 120 12.36 -13.65 -21.75
CA SER A 120 12.69 -14.48 -22.91
C SER A 120 14.20 -14.49 -23.18
N PRO A 121 14.74 -15.53 -23.84
CA PRO A 121 16.17 -15.62 -24.13
C PRO A 121 16.72 -14.45 -24.97
N ASP A 122 15.90 -13.87 -25.85
CA ASP A 122 16.23 -12.69 -26.65
C ASP A 122 16.12 -11.36 -25.88
N GLY A 123 15.63 -11.40 -24.64
CA GLY A 123 15.41 -10.22 -23.80
C GLY A 123 14.32 -9.28 -24.27
N GLN A 124 13.47 -9.67 -25.24
CA GLN A 124 12.45 -8.80 -25.84
C GLN A 124 11.05 -8.99 -25.25
N THR A 125 10.79 -10.12 -24.59
CA THR A 125 9.50 -10.41 -23.95
C THR A 125 9.69 -10.66 -22.46
N LEU A 126 8.92 -9.96 -21.64
CA LEU A 126 8.84 -10.17 -20.20
C LEU A 126 7.43 -10.67 -19.86
N THR A 127 7.33 -11.86 -19.29
CA THR A 127 6.05 -12.39 -18.82
C THR A 127 5.98 -12.27 -17.30
N ILE A 128 4.98 -11.55 -16.81
CA ILE A 128 4.71 -11.40 -15.37
C ILE A 128 3.46 -12.21 -15.05
N THR A 129 3.62 -13.24 -14.23
CA THR A 129 2.50 -14.00 -13.66
C THR A 129 2.31 -13.61 -12.22
N THR A 130 1.10 -13.25 -11.84
CA THR A 130 0.75 -12.96 -10.45
C THR A 130 -0.24 -14.01 -9.95
N GLU A 131 0.03 -14.56 -8.78
CA GLU A 131 -0.87 -15.46 -8.06
C GLU A 131 -1.11 -14.90 -6.67
N ALA A 132 -2.38 -14.78 -6.28
CA ALA A 132 -2.78 -14.32 -4.97
C ALA A 132 -4.02 -15.07 -4.51
N THR A 133 -4.28 -15.04 -3.21
CA THR A 133 -5.60 -15.35 -2.66
C THR A 133 -6.22 -14.04 -2.20
N ARG A 134 -7.49 -13.83 -2.51
CA ARG A 134 -8.27 -12.72 -1.97
C ARG A 134 -9.60 -13.24 -1.49
N ASN A 135 -9.90 -13.07 -0.20
CA ASN A 135 -11.15 -13.53 0.43
C ASN A 135 -11.42 -15.03 0.16
N GLY A 136 -10.37 -15.86 0.23
CA GLY A 136 -10.45 -17.31 -0.03
C GLY A 136 -10.50 -17.72 -1.51
N HIS A 137 -10.59 -16.76 -2.43
CA HIS A 137 -10.59 -17.04 -3.87
C HIS A 137 -9.20 -16.85 -4.46
N ARG A 138 -8.72 -17.86 -5.19
CA ARG A 138 -7.49 -17.75 -5.97
C ARG A 138 -7.70 -16.76 -7.10
N MET A 139 -6.81 -15.78 -7.19
CA MET A 139 -6.70 -14.84 -8.28
C MET A 139 -5.39 -15.09 -9.02
N GLN A 140 -5.46 -15.14 -10.34
CA GLN A 140 -4.27 -15.22 -11.19
C GLN A 140 -4.36 -14.16 -12.28
N SER A 141 -3.23 -13.56 -12.61
CA SER A 141 -3.08 -12.72 -13.80
C SER A 141 -1.80 -13.05 -14.54
N THR A 142 -1.79 -12.79 -15.84
CA THR A 142 -0.61 -12.89 -16.69
C THR A 142 -0.53 -11.64 -17.55
N ILE A 143 0.60 -10.93 -17.48
CA ILE A 143 0.88 -9.78 -18.33
C ILE A 143 2.07 -10.16 -19.22
N VAL A 144 1.85 -10.13 -20.53
CA VAL A 144 2.91 -10.37 -21.51
C VAL A 144 3.36 -9.00 -22.01
N LEU A 145 4.58 -8.63 -21.68
CA LEU A 145 5.18 -7.35 -22.02
C LEU A 145 6.18 -7.51 -23.15
N GLN A 146 6.17 -6.56 -24.08
CA GLN A 146 7.16 -6.41 -25.13
C GLN A 146 8.08 -5.24 -24.77
N LYS A 147 9.38 -5.41 -24.95
CA LYS A 147 10.36 -4.34 -24.74
C LYS A 147 10.12 -3.22 -25.75
N GLN A 148 10.26 -1.98 -25.31
CA GLN A 148 9.98 -0.79 -26.11
C GLN A 148 11.13 0.20 -26.05
N PRO A 149 11.23 1.13 -27.02
CA PRO A 149 12.09 2.29 -26.90
C PRO A 149 11.64 3.18 -25.72
N ASP A 150 12.57 4.00 -25.25
CA ASP A 150 12.37 4.89 -24.11
C ASP A 150 11.17 5.85 -24.27
N SER A 151 10.85 6.26 -25.50
CA SER A 151 9.70 7.11 -25.81
C SER A 151 8.36 6.49 -25.46
N ALA A 152 8.25 5.15 -25.38
CA ALA A 152 7.01 4.50 -24.98
C ALA A 152 6.66 4.71 -23.50
N ALA A 153 7.62 5.17 -22.68
CA ALA A 153 7.42 5.50 -21.27
C ALA A 153 6.79 6.88 -21.03
N GLU A 154 6.57 7.68 -22.07
CA GLU A 154 6.04 9.04 -21.94
C GLU A 154 4.76 9.12 -21.08
N PRO A 155 3.76 8.21 -21.22
CA PRO A 155 2.58 8.25 -20.37
C PRO A 155 2.88 8.17 -18.87
N LEU A 156 3.97 7.52 -18.45
CA LEU A 156 4.34 7.41 -17.03
C LEU A 156 5.19 8.60 -16.55
N ARG A 157 5.76 9.38 -17.45
CA ARG A 157 6.60 10.55 -17.16
C ARG A 157 5.81 11.84 -17.13
N THR A 158 4.73 11.92 -17.92
CA THR A 158 3.80 13.04 -17.85
C THR A 158 3.16 13.07 -16.46
N PRO A 159 3.17 14.21 -15.74
CA PRO A 159 2.51 14.31 -14.44
C PRO A 159 1.01 13.95 -14.52
N GLU A 160 0.52 13.19 -13.55
CA GLU A 160 -0.91 12.87 -13.45
C GLU A 160 -1.73 14.12 -13.11
N GLU A 161 -3.01 14.10 -13.50
CA GLU A 161 -3.98 15.06 -12.98
C GLU A 161 -4.11 14.91 -11.46
N THR A 162 -4.37 16.04 -10.79
CA THR A 162 -4.70 16.04 -9.36
C THR A 162 -6.10 15.45 -9.14
N ALA A 163 -6.33 14.92 -7.94
CA ALA A 163 -7.58 14.28 -7.58
C ALA A 163 -8.79 15.22 -7.69
N GLU A 164 -8.63 16.51 -7.38
CA GLU A 164 -9.69 17.50 -7.54
C GLU A 164 -10.10 17.76 -9.00
N LYS A 165 -9.18 17.58 -9.95
CA LYS A 165 -9.44 17.73 -11.38
C LYS A 165 -9.99 16.43 -11.96
N HIS A 166 -9.42 15.30 -11.55
CA HIS A 166 -9.73 14.00 -12.10
C HIS A 166 -11.03 13.40 -11.56
N PHE A 167 -11.27 13.52 -10.25
CA PHE A 167 -12.42 12.91 -9.58
C PHE A 167 -13.46 13.94 -9.17
N LYS A 168 -14.72 13.52 -9.22
CA LYS A 168 -15.83 14.32 -8.68
C LYS A 168 -15.88 14.22 -7.16
N ASN A 169 -16.26 15.33 -6.53
CA ASN A 169 -16.62 15.40 -5.12
C ASN A 169 -15.48 15.07 -4.11
N VAL A 170 -14.24 15.44 -4.46
CA VAL A 170 -13.09 15.45 -3.54
C VAL A 170 -13.13 16.72 -2.69
N LYS A 171 -13.40 16.58 -1.38
CA LYS A 171 -13.66 17.74 -0.49
C LYS A 171 -12.53 18.09 0.47
N THR A 172 -11.67 17.14 0.85
CA THR A 172 -10.66 17.35 1.90
C THR A 172 -9.39 17.98 1.32
N ALA A 173 -8.84 18.97 2.03
CA ALA A 173 -7.73 19.79 1.52
C ALA A 173 -6.46 18.97 1.27
N THR A 174 -6.22 17.93 2.07
CA THR A 174 -5.06 17.04 1.93
C THR A 174 -5.18 16.05 0.78
N MET A 175 -6.40 15.79 0.27
CA MET A 175 -6.61 14.82 -0.82
C MET A 175 -6.70 15.47 -2.19
N LYS A 176 -7.24 16.69 -2.27
CA LYS A 176 -7.38 17.45 -3.53
C LYS A 176 -6.09 17.53 -4.38
N PRO A 177 -4.90 17.87 -3.81
CA PRO A 177 -3.70 18.07 -4.61
C PRO A 177 -2.98 16.76 -4.97
N LEU A 178 -3.43 15.60 -4.47
CA LEU A 178 -2.76 14.33 -4.75
C LEU A 178 -2.91 13.96 -6.23
N PRO A 179 -1.88 13.39 -6.88
CA PRO A 179 -2.04 12.64 -8.12
C PRO A 179 -3.19 11.63 -8.05
N ALA A 180 -3.92 11.44 -9.15
CA ALA A 180 -5.08 10.56 -9.18
C ALA A 180 -4.80 9.15 -8.62
N SER A 181 -3.67 8.56 -8.98
CA SER A 181 -3.29 7.23 -8.47
C SER A 181 -2.95 7.24 -6.98
N GLN A 182 -2.26 8.27 -6.49
CA GLN A 182 -1.95 8.43 -5.07
C GLN A 182 -3.22 8.63 -4.23
N PHE A 183 -4.23 9.32 -4.77
CA PHE A 183 -5.54 9.41 -4.14
C PHE A 183 -6.19 8.03 -3.97
N VAL A 184 -6.16 7.19 -5.01
CA VAL A 184 -6.69 5.81 -4.93
C VAL A 184 -5.90 4.96 -3.95
N ASP A 185 -4.58 5.11 -3.88
CA ASP A 185 -3.74 4.43 -2.89
C ASP A 185 -4.11 4.82 -1.45
N ASN A 186 -4.49 6.08 -1.21
CA ASN A 186 -5.02 6.49 0.09
C ASN A 186 -6.37 5.81 0.39
N MET A 187 -7.24 5.61 -0.60
CA MET A 187 -8.49 4.85 -0.41
C MET A 187 -8.20 3.37 -0.05
N ARG A 188 -7.23 2.74 -0.74
CA ARG A 188 -6.77 1.37 -0.43
C ARG A 188 -6.21 1.29 0.99
N TYR A 189 -5.41 2.27 1.40
CA TYR A 189 -4.87 2.34 2.76
C TYR A 189 -5.99 2.47 3.82
N ILE A 190 -6.98 3.33 3.59
CA ILE A 190 -8.12 3.51 4.52
C ILE A 190 -8.92 2.21 4.64
N SER A 191 -9.24 1.57 3.52
CA SER A 191 -9.91 0.27 3.48
C SER A 191 -9.13 -0.80 4.25
N TRP A 192 -7.81 -0.86 4.03
CA TRP A 192 -6.92 -1.75 4.76
C TRP A 192 -6.95 -1.49 6.27
N ALA A 193 -6.78 -0.23 6.69
CA ALA A 193 -6.71 0.17 8.10
C ALA A 193 -8.02 -0.08 8.88
N LEU A 194 -9.16 0.00 8.21
CA LEU A 194 -10.49 -0.25 8.79
C LEU A 194 -10.96 -1.70 8.64
N ASN A 195 -10.23 -2.52 7.88
CA ASN A 195 -10.64 -3.86 7.47
C ASN A 195 -12.05 -3.93 6.86
N LYS A 196 -12.34 -3.00 5.95
CA LYS A 196 -13.62 -2.95 5.22
C LYS A 196 -13.37 -2.78 3.73
N GLU A 197 -14.27 -3.31 2.90
CA GLU A 197 -14.22 -3.13 1.45
C GLU A 197 -14.70 -1.73 1.05
N CYS A 198 -14.46 -1.34 -0.21
CA CYS A 198 -14.76 -0.02 -0.77
C CYS A 198 -16.21 0.41 -0.53
N GLU A 199 -17.15 -0.52 -0.66
CA GLU A 199 -18.59 -0.32 -0.53
C GLU A 199 -19.04 -0.03 0.90
N PHE A 200 -18.16 -0.17 1.90
CA PHE A 200 -18.45 0.27 3.26
C PHE A 200 -18.68 1.78 3.30
N CYS A 201 -17.84 2.56 2.61
CA CYS A 201 -17.99 4.02 2.52
C CYS A 201 -18.65 4.46 1.21
N HIS A 202 -18.41 3.77 0.10
CA HIS A 202 -18.89 4.21 -1.21
C HIS A 202 -20.19 3.50 -1.62
N VAL A 203 -21.02 4.21 -2.40
CA VAL A 203 -22.10 3.58 -3.15
C VAL A 203 -21.48 2.92 -4.37
N LYS A 204 -21.81 1.65 -4.61
CA LYS A 204 -21.32 0.89 -5.77
C LYS A 204 -21.62 1.65 -7.06
N ASP A 205 -20.62 1.74 -7.94
CA ASP A 205 -20.68 2.43 -9.24
C ASP A 205 -20.99 3.96 -9.17
N LYS A 206 -21.10 4.54 -7.97
CA LYS A 206 -21.37 5.97 -7.73
C LYS A 206 -20.45 6.50 -6.62
N PHE A 207 -19.14 6.37 -6.86
CA PHE A 207 -18.09 6.68 -5.88
C PHE A 207 -18.11 8.12 -5.38
N ASP A 208 -18.59 9.06 -6.18
CA ASP A 208 -18.74 10.47 -5.88
C ASP A 208 -19.95 10.77 -4.97
N SER A 209 -20.91 9.86 -4.84
CA SER A 209 -22.09 10.05 -3.98
C SER A 209 -21.76 10.24 -2.50
N ASP A 210 -22.54 11.08 -1.83
CA ASP A 210 -22.48 11.29 -0.38
C ASP A 210 -23.62 10.61 0.38
N ASP A 211 -24.36 9.70 -0.26
CA ASP A 211 -25.55 9.07 0.32
C ASP A 211 -25.22 8.30 1.62
N LYS A 212 -24.04 7.65 1.69
CA LYS A 212 -23.60 6.90 2.89
C LYS A 212 -23.02 7.82 3.98
N LYS A 213 -23.48 7.64 5.22
CA LYS A 213 -22.99 8.39 6.39
C LYS A 213 -21.49 8.17 6.62
N GLU A 214 -21.02 6.96 6.35
CA GLU A 214 -19.63 6.52 6.53
C GLU A 214 -18.65 7.36 5.72
N LYS A 215 -18.99 7.73 4.47
CA LYS A 215 -18.15 8.61 3.65
C LYS A 215 -18.04 10.02 4.23
N ARG A 216 -19.14 10.57 4.74
CA ARG A 216 -19.16 11.89 5.37
C ARG A 216 -18.30 11.87 6.65
N THR A 217 -18.40 10.82 7.44
CA THR A 217 -17.55 10.61 8.62
C THR A 217 -16.08 10.43 8.23
N ALA A 218 -15.77 9.64 7.21
CA ALA A 218 -14.41 9.41 6.74
C ALA A 218 -13.71 10.72 6.37
N ARG A 219 -14.42 11.68 5.73
CA ARG A 219 -13.86 13.02 5.46
C ARG A 219 -13.45 13.77 6.72
N LYS A 220 -14.32 13.78 7.74
CA LYS A 220 -13.98 14.38 9.04
C LYS A 220 -12.75 13.73 9.66
N MET A 221 -12.61 12.41 9.53
CA MET A 221 -11.44 11.68 10.04
C MET A 221 -10.16 12.01 9.26
N ILE A 222 -10.26 12.19 7.94
CA ILE A 222 -9.13 12.64 7.11
C ILE A 222 -8.66 14.02 7.55
N ASP A 223 -9.58 14.96 7.75
CA ASP A 223 -9.25 16.31 8.21
C ASP A 223 -8.67 16.29 9.65
N MET A 224 -9.25 15.46 10.54
CA MET A 224 -8.76 15.31 11.92
C MET A 224 -7.32 14.76 11.96
N THR A 225 -7.02 13.68 11.23
CA THR A 225 -5.66 13.11 11.19
C THR A 225 -4.66 14.08 10.57
N ALA A 226 -5.07 14.84 9.55
CA ALA A 226 -4.25 15.90 8.97
C ALA A 226 -3.95 17.01 9.99
N SER A 227 -4.94 17.46 10.76
CA SER A 227 -4.79 18.46 11.83
C SER A 227 -3.80 17.97 12.88
N ILE A 228 -4.01 16.76 13.41
CA ILE A 228 -3.14 16.15 14.43
C ILE A 228 -1.68 16.13 13.96
N ASN A 229 -1.44 15.66 12.73
CA ASN A 229 -0.10 15.58 12.16
C ASN A 229 0.54 16.95 11.95
N THR A 230 -0.24 17.92 11.50
CA THR A 230 0.25 19.29 11.29
C THR A 230 0.62 19.95 12.61
N GLU A 231 -0.28 19.90 13.59
CA GLU A 231 -0.16 20.59 14.86
C GLU A 231 0.86 19.94 15.80
N ASN A 232 0.98 18.61 15.78
CA ASN A 232 1.76 17.87 16.79
C ASN A 232 3.02 17.20 16.22
N PHE A 233 3.06 16.94 14.91
CA PHE A 233 4.12 16.15 14.28
C PHE A 233 4.81 16.89 13.13
N LYS A 234 4.70 18.22 13.07
CA LYS A 234 5.32 19.07 12.03
C LYS A 234 4.92 18.63 10.60
N GLY A 235 3.68 18.17 10.43
CA GLY A 235 3.15 17.66 9.18
C GLY A 235 3.57 16.22 8.83
N LYS A 236 4.37 15.55 9.67
CA LYS A 236 4.75 14.15 9.44
C LYS A 236 3.54 13.23 9.69
N PRO A 237 3.33 12.20 8.84
CA PRO A 237 2.17 11.32 8.94
C PRO A 237 2.32 10.26 10.04
N GLU A 238 2.53 10.69 11.29
CA GLU A 238 2.73 9.82 12.46
C GLU A 238 1.40 9.21 12.93
N VAL A 239 0.31 9.99 12.91
CA VAL A 239 -1.04 9.51 13.22
C VAL A 239 -1.80 9.26 11.92
N ARG A 240 -2.22 8.02 11.70
CA ARG A 240 -2.99 7.60 10.53
C ARG A 240 -4.21 6.80 10.96
N CYS A 241 -5.04 6.41 10.00
CA CYS A 241 -6.26 5.63 10.26
C CYS A 241 -5.98 4.39 11.11
N TYR A 242 -4.91 3.65 10.79
CA TYR A 242 -4.52 2.44 11.52
C TYR A 242 -4.21 2.69 12.99
N THR A 243 -3.60 3.82 13.35
CA THR A 243 -3.17 4.16 14.71
C THR A 243 -4.32 4.06 15.73
N CYS A 244 -5.55 4.37 15.31
CA CYS A 244 -6.72 4.27 16.17
C CYS A 244 -7.64 3.12 15.77
N HIS A 245 -7.77 2.79 14.48
CA HIS A 245 -8.71 1.77 14.04
C HIS A 245 -8.21 0.34 14.24
N GLU A 246 -6.90 0.09 14.11
CA GLU A 246 -6.29 -1.23 14.29
C GLU A 246 -7.10 -2.37 13.63
N PHE A 247 -7.46 -2.21 12.34
CA PHE A 247 -8.28 -3.16 11.58
C PHE A 247 -9.75 -3.27 11.99
N HIS A 248 -10.32 -2.23 12.60
CA HIS A 248 -11.74 -2.16 12.97
C HIS A 248 -12.45 -1.00 12.27
N ALA A 249 -13.77 -1.16 12.06
CA ALA A 249 -14.59 -0.11 11.46
C ALA A 249 -14.64 1.16 12.33
N LYS A 250 -14.56 0.97 13.65
CA LYS A 250 -14.57 2.03 14.67
C LYS A 250 -13.19 2.13 15.31
N ALA A 251 -12.80 3.34 15.69
CA ALA A 251 -11.59 3.56 16.46
C ALA A 251 -11.66 2.84 17.80
N GLN A 252 -10.54 2.24 18.21
CA GLN A 252 -10.38 1.54 19.46
C GLN A 252 -9.91 2.53 20.53
N SER A 253 -10.57 2.51 21.69
CA SER A 253 -10.14 3.27 22.88
C SER A 253 -9.22 2.47 23.80
N ARG A 254 -9.10 1.16 23.56
CA ARG A 254 -8.25 0.22 24.27
C ARG A 254 -7.92 -0.97 23.36
N PRO A 255 -6.83 -1.70 23.63
CA PRO A 255 -6.61 -3.01 23.03
C PRO A 255 -7.81 -3.94 23.28
N ARG A 256 -8.17 -4.74 22.28
CA ARG A 256 -9.21 -5.75 22.40
C ARG A 256 -8.61 -7.08 22.86
N PHE A 257 -9.40 -7.87 23.58
CA PHE A 257 -9.04 -9.27 23.81
C PHE A 257 -9.30 -10.09 22.55
N GLU A 258 -8.50 -11.14 22.32
CA GLU A 258 -8.72 -12.05 21.20
C GLU A 258 -10.12 -12.69 21.29
N GLY A 259 -10.85 -12.71 20.17
CA GLY A 259 -12.23 -13.23 20.12
C GLY A 259 -13.31 -12.29 20.71
N GLU A 260 -12.97 -11.08 21.16
CA GLU A 260 -13.95 -10.11 21.65
C GLU A 260 -14.93 -9.70 20.52
N PRO A 261 -16.25 -9.91 20.69
CA PRO A 261 -17.23 -9.66 19.62
C PRO A 261 -17.26 -8.18 19.24
N GLU A 262 -17.23 -7.85 17.94
CA GLU A 262 -17.46 -6.49 17.47
C GLU A 262 -18.85 -6.04 17.95
N LYS A 263 -18.92 -4.93 18.72
CA LYS A 263 -20.22 -4.39 19.16
C LYS A 263 -21.06 -4.10 17.92
N LYS A 264 -22.12 -4.89 17.71
CA LYS A 264 -23.14 -4.60 16.69
C LYS A 264 -23.76 -3.25 17.04
N GLU A 265 -24.08 -2.45 16.02
CA GLU A 265 -24.76 -1.18 16.27
C GLU A 265 -26.14 -1.49 16.85
N ASP A 266 -26.35 -1.19 18.12
CA ASP A 266 -27.71 -0.93 18.59
C ASP A 266 -28.15 0.35 17.88
N GLU A 267 -29.18 0.26 17.02
CA GLU A 267 -29.86 1.42 16.42
C GLU A 267 -30.57 2.31 17.48
N HIS A 268 -30.27 2.12 18.77
CA HIS A 268 -31.03 2.63 19.89
C HIS A 268 -30.15 3.31 20.95
N GLU A 269 -29.28 4.24 20.54
CA GLU A 269 -28.92 5.36 21.41
C GLU A 269 -28.28 6.48 20.59
N ARG A 270 -29.14 7.32 20.00
CA ARG A 270 -28.78 8.72 19.78
C ARG A 270 -29.12 9.42 21.09
N PRO A 271 -28.16 9.89 21.91
CA PRO A 271 -28.48 10.90 22.90
C PRO A 271 -29.02 12.10 22.13
N ASN A 272 -30.27 12.45 22.41
CA ASN A 272 -30.92 13.59 21.81
C ASN A 272 -30.08 14.83 22.14
N GLU A 273 -29.48 15.45 21.14
CA GLU A 273 -28.67 16.67 21.30
C GLU A 273 -29.58 17.89 21.50
N HIS A 274 -30.55 17.81 22.42
CA HIS A 274 -31.46 18.87 22.83
C HIS A 274 -31.86 18.64 24.29
N THR A 275 -30.90 18.79 25.20
CA THR A 275 -31.08 19.29 26.59
C THR A 275 -29.73 19.18 27.31
N ARG A 276 -28.90 20.21 27.18
CA ARG A 276 -27.99 20.56 28.28
C ARG A 276 -28.68 21.67 29.05
N PRO A 277 -29.20 21.44 30.27
CA PRO A 277 -29.58 22.56 31.11
C PRO A 277 -28.30 23.32 31.47
N VAL A 278 -28.27 24.61 31.14
CA VAL A 278 -27.32 25.55 31.72
C VAL A 278 -27.72 25.67 33.20
N SER A 279 -26.97 25.04 34.10
CA SER A 279 -27.13 25.29 35.53
C SER A 279 -26.17 26.40 35.94
N ASP A 280 -26.74 27.59 36.13
CA ASP A 280 -26.15 28.66 36.92
C ASP A 280 -25.80 28.18 38.33
N GLY A 281 -24.80 28.85 38.91
CA GLY A 281 -23.99 28.33 40.00
C GLY A 281 -24.69 28.03 41.33
N ALA A 282 -24.08 27.11 42.06
CA ALA A 282 -24.15 27.04 43.52
C ALA A 282 -22.81 26.48 44.03
N GLN A 283 -22.14 27.25 44.89
CA GLN A 283 -21.00 26.80 45.67
C GLN A 283 -21.43 25.69 46.63
N SER A 284 -20.69 24.58 46.71
CA SER A 284 -20.63 23.80 47.94
C SER A 284 -19.26 23.17 48.11
N THR A 285 -18.64 23.52 49.22
CA THR A 285 -17.37 23.03 49.76
C THR A 285 -17.39 21.52 50.00
N GLY A 286 -16.34 20.81 49.60
CA GLY A 286 -16.15 19.40 49.99
C GLY A 286 -14.83 18.82 49.46
N LYS A 287 -13.87 18.61 50.36
CA LYS A 287 -12.52 18.10 50.09
C LYS A 287 -12.52 16.66 49.57
N SER A 288 -11.73 16.38 48.54
CA SER A 288 -10.99 15.11 48.41
C SER A 288 -9.88 15.26 47.36
N GLY A 289 -8.67 15.60 47.83
CA GLY A 289 -7.47 15.58 47.01
C GLY A 289 -6.83 14.20 47.06
N TRP A 290 -6.71 13.54 45.91
CA TRP A 290 -5.75 12.47 45.67
C TRP A 290 -4.86 12.91 44.52
N ALA A 291 -3.72 13.51 44.86
CA ALA A 291 -2.65 13.80 43.92
C ALA A 291 -1.67 12.61 43.93
N PHE A 292 -1.62 11.85 42.84
CA PHE A 292 -0.53 10.90 42.61
C PHE A 292 0.66 11.65 41.98
N SER A 293 1.68 11.90 42.79
CA SER A 293 3.00 12.35 42.33
C SER A 293 3.91 11.12 42.22
N VAL A 294 4.39 10.81 41.01
CA VAL A 294 5.34 9.70 40.78
C VAL A 294 6.75 10.28 40.77
N SER A 295 7.52 10.02 41.83
CA SER A 295 8.93 10.40 41.94
C SER A 295 9.83 9.20 41.58
N TRP A 296 10.56 9.33 40.47
CA TRP A 296 11.54 8.36 40.00
C TRP A 296 12.79 8.40 40.90
N HIS A 297 13.07 7.33 41.65
CA HIS A 297 14.34 7.17 42.36
C HIS A 297 15.27 6.25 41.55
N THR A 298 16.25 6.87 40.90
CA THR A 298 17.50 6.20 40.50
C THR A 298 18.30 5.80 41.74
N ARG A 299 18.68 4.52 41.88
CA ARG A 299 19.83 4.13 42.71
C ARG A 299 20.90 3.50 41.83
N ARG A 300 22.02 4.21 41.69
CA ARG A 300 23.35 3.61 41.53
C ARG A 300 23.96 3.51 42.93
N ASN A 301 24.46 2.32 43.26
CA ASN A 301 25.84 2.11 43.68
C ASN A 301 26.18 0.64 43.46
#